data_AF-A0A7W0TZ27-F1
#
_entry.id   AF-A0A7W0TZ27-F1
#
_cell.length_a   1.000
_cell.length_b   1.000
_cell.length_c   1.000
_cell.angle_alpha   90.00
_cell.angle_beta   90.00
_cell.angle_gamma   90.00
#
_symmetry.space_group_name_H-M   'P 1'
#
loop_
_entity.id
_entity.type
_entity.pdbx_description
1 polymer ?
#
loop_
_entity_poly.entity_id
_entity_poly.type
_entity_poly.pdbx_seq_one_letter_code
_entity_poly.pdbx_strand_id
1 'polypeptide(L)'
;MSEFTTAQTLRDRLFGDDDSGDTSVASAGNGGGAFASANGGAVSVGDVNSGSNAGSAIGVGDTYGSVFVDGGDIANSTNLGIAANGGTAIADASGGDYNFADASDFDGGDNGGGFFS
;
A
#
# COMPACT_ATOMS: atom_id res chain seq x y z
N MET A 1 -61.17 36.88 -15.56
CA MET A 1 -60.15 35.82 -15.68
C MET A 1 -58.86 36.32 -15.03
N SER A 2 -58.69 36.13 -13.72
CA SER A 2 -57.45 36.46 -12.97
C SER A 2 -57.42 35.76 -11.59
N GLU A 3 -58.07 34.60 -11.45
CA GLU A 3 -58.06 33.85 -10.18
C GLU A 3 -57.19 32.59 -10.24
N PHE A 4 -56.66 32.25 -11.41
CA PHE A 4 -55.72 31.13 -11.56
C PHE A 4 -54.24 31.55 -11.44
N THR A 5 -53.92 32.84 -11.57
CA THR A 5 -52.54 33.34 -11.48
C THR A 5 -51.98 33.22 -10.06
N THR A 6 -52.73 33.57 -9.03
CA THR A 6 -52.24 33.53 -7.63
C THR A 6 -52.11 32.11 -7.11
N ALA A 7 -53.08 31.23 -7.41
CA ALA A 7 -53.01 29.82 -7.03
C ALA A 7 -51.87 29.08 -7.75
N GLN A 8 -51.60 29.41 -9.02
CA GLN A 8 -50.44 28.87 -9.73
C GLN A 8 -49.13 29.37 -9.12
N THR A 9 -49.00 30.67 -8.81
CA THR A 9 -47.79 31.19 -8.15
C THR A 9 -47.55 30.61 -6.76
N LEU A 10 -48.60 30.18 -6.06
CA LEU A 10 -48.49 29.53 -4.75
C LEU A 10 -48.11 28.06 -4.86
N ARG A 11 -48.63 27.34 -5.87
CA ARG A 11 -48.22 25.96 -6.13
C ARG A 11 -46.78 25.89 -6.62
N ASP A 12 -46.37 26.84 -7.47
CA ASP A 12 -45.00 26.96 -7.98
C ASP A 12 -44.00 27.25 -6.84
N ARG A 13 -44.41 28.09 -5.88
CA ARG A 13 -43.61 28.35 -4.67
C ARG A 13 -43.53 27.16 -3.70
N LEU A 14 -44.50 26.24 -3.71
CA LEU A 14 -44.60 25.18 -2.70
C LEU A 14 -44.16 23.81 -3.23
N PHE A 15 -44.24 23.61 -4.54
CA PHE A 15 -43.97 22.33 -5.19
C PHE A 15 -42.93 22.43 -6.31
N GLY A 16 -42.24 23.58 -6.44
CA GLY A 16 -41.14 23.88 -7.37
C GLY A 16 -41.00 22.93 -8.56
N ASP A 17 -41.34 23.38 -9.76
CA ASP A 17 -41.35 22.55 -10.98
C ASP A 17 -39.94 22.08 -11.48
N ASP A 18 -38.93 22.00 -10.62
CA ASP A 18 -37.53 21.70 -10.97
C ASP A 18 -36.98 20.45 -10.25
N ASP A 19 -37.63 19.30 -10.38
CA ASP A 19 -36.96 17.99 -10.19
C ASP A 19 -36.07 17.67 -11.40
N SER A 20 -35.17 18.61 -11.77
CA SER A 20 -34.20 18.40 -12.81
C SER A 20 -32.84 18.00 -12.23
N GLY A 21 -32.75 16.75 -11.78
CA GLY A 21 -31.49 16.00 -11.88
C GLY A 21 -30.36 16.34 -10.91
N ASP A 22 -30.63 17.00 -9.78
CA ASP A 22 -29.62 17.11 -8.73
C ASP A 22 -29.56 15.81 -7.94
N THR A 23 -28.60 14.96 -8.32
CA THR A 23 -28.07 13.98 -7.37
C THR A 23 -27.32 14.78 -6.30
N SER A 24 -28.04 15.30 -5.29
CA SER A 24 -27.44 15.90 -4.09
C SER A 24 -26.73 14.80 -3.31
N VAL A 25 -25.52 14.45 -3.76
CA VAL A 25 -24.68 13.41 -3.14
C VAL A 25 -23.82 14.10 -2.09
N ALA A 26 -24.29 14.10 -0.85
CA ALA A 26 -23.43 14.41 0.28
C ALA A 26 -22.67 13.16 0.70
N SER A 27 -21.35 13.29 0.85
CA SER A 27 -20.51 12.17 1.24
C SER A 27 -19.62 12.47 2.43
N ALA A 28 -19.75 11.66 3.47
CA ALA A 28 -19.00 11.72 4.71
C ALA A 28 -18.20 10.42 4.85
N GLY A 29 -16.89 10.52 5.07
CA GLY A 29 -16.07 9.34 5.36
C GLY A 29 -15.78 8.46 4.16
N ASN A 30 -15.77 9.01 2.95
CA ASN A 30 -15.33 8.30 1.76
C ASN A 30 -13.81 8.05 1.81
N GLY A 31 -13.45 6.90 2.36
CA GLY A 31 -12.09 6.35 2.24
C GLY A 31 -11.69 6.12 0.79
N GLY A 32 -10.41 6.32 0.46
CA GLY A 32 -9.85 6.09 -0.87
C GLY A 32 -9.53 4.61 -1.16
N GLY A 33 -8.99 4.33 -2.35
CA GLY A 33 -8.37 3.03 -2.62
C GLY A 33 -6.94 2.99 -2.08
N ALA A 34 -6.61 2.02 -1.23
CA ALA A 34 -5.26 1.88 -0.68
C ALA A 34 -4.58 0.62 -1.24
N PHE A 35 -3.46 0.82 -1.93
CA PHE A 35 -2.64 -0.24 -2.49
C PHE A 35 -1.24 -0.18 -1.88
N ALA A 36 -0.82 -1.24 -1.19
CA ALA A 36 0.56 -1.39 -0.74
C ALA A 36 1.10 -2.74 -1.22
N SER A 37 2.36 -2.75 -1.64
CA SER A 37 3.02 -3.92 -2.17
C SER A 37 4.40 -4.09 -1.53
N ALA A 38 4.63 -5.28 -0.99
CA ALA A 38 5.91 -5.73 -0.43
C ALA A 38 6.50 -6.78 -1.36
N ASN A 39 6.61 -6.47 -2.64
CA ASN A 39 7.13 -7.42 -3.61
C ASN A 39 8.63 -7.61 -3.40
N GLY A 40 9.03 -8.81 -3.03
CA GLY A 40 10.42 -9.24 -3.03
C GLY A 40 11.00 -9.26 -4.46
N GLY A 41 12.31 -9.28 -4.54
CA GLY A 41 13.02 -9.41 -5.82
C GLY A 41 13.15 -10.88 -6.26
N ALA A 42 13.50 -11.11 -7.53
CA ALA A 42 14.09 -12.37 -7.94
C ALA A 42 15.56 -12.39 -7.51
N VAL A 43 16.02 -13.49 -6.93
CA VAL A 43 17.47 -13.70 -6.73
C VAL A 43 17.93 -14.89 -7.55
N SER A 44 18.92 -14.66 -8.40
CA SER A 44 19.62 -15.70 -9.15
C SER A 44 21.03 -15.81 -8.61
N VAL A 45 21.43 -17.04 -8.28
CA VAL A 45 22.79 -17.37 -7.84
C VAL A 45 23.41 -18.22 -8.95
N GLY A 46 24.52 -17.74 -9.51
CA GLY A 46 25.32 -18.48 -10.47
C GLY A 46 26.21 -19.53 -9.80
N ASP A 47 27.29 -19.92 -10.46
CA ASP A 47 28.22 -20.88 -9.88
C ASP A 47 28.85 -20.35 -8.59
N VAL A 48 28.65 -21.07 -7.49
CA VAL A 48 29.29 -20.81 -6.21
C VAL A 48 30.54 -21.69 -6.11
N ASN A 49 31.67 -21.16 -6.56
CA ASN A 49 32.95 -21.85 -6.47
C ASN A 49 33.59 -21.55 -5.11
N SER A 50 33.68 -22.56 -4.25
CA SER A 50 34.39 -22.48 -2.97
C SER A 50 35.92 -22.44 -3.15
N GLY A 51 36.43 -22.23 -4.37
CA GLY A 51 37.83 -22.36 -4.71
C GLY A 51 38.24 -23.82 -4.85
N SER A 52 39.09 -24.09 -5.85
CA SER A 52 39.87 -25.31 -5.98
C SER A 52 40.73 -25.49 -4.75
N ASN A 53 40.16 -26.10 -3.71
CA ASN A 53 40.93 -26.56 -2.56
C ASN A 53 41.55 -27.89 -2.93
N ALA A 54 42.49 -27.81 -3.88
CA ALA A 54 43.62 -28.68 -3.81
C ALA A 54 44.32 -28.31 -2.50
N GLY A 55 44.12 -29.13 -1.47
CA GLY A 55 44.96 -29.07 -0.29
C GLY A 55 46.43 -29.01 -0.72
N SER A 56 47.21 -28.19 -0.01
CA SER A 56 48.65 -27.96 -0.14
C SER A 56 49.33 -29.02 -0.99
N ALA A 57 49.77 -28.67 -2.20
CA ALA A 57 50.62 -29.54 -2.98
C ALA A 57 52.00 -29.56 -2.33
N ILE A 58 52.37 -30.69 -1.70
CA ILE A 58 53.70 -30.84 -1.09
C ILE A 58 54.56 -31.74 -1.98
N GLY A 59 55.40 -31.10 -2.79
CA GLY A 59 56.42 -31.79 -3.56
C GLY A 59 57.64 -32.06 -2.68
N VAL A 60 57.99 -33.33 -2.50
CA VAL A 60 59.27 -33.76 -1.93
C VAL A 60 60.13 -34.41 -3.01
N GLY A 61 61.36 -33.92 -3.17
CA GLY A 61 62.36 -34.46 -4.10
C GLY A 61 63.19 -35.59 -3.48
N ASP A 62 64.40 -35.79 -4.00
CA ASP A 62 65.33 -36.79 -3.45
C ASP A 62 65.71 -36.43 -2.01
N THR A 63 65.35 -37.29 -1.07
CA THR A 63 65.62 -37.11 0.36
C THR A 63 66.66 -38.11 0.86
N TYR A 64 67.47 -37.72 1.85
CA TYR A 64 68.41 -38.60 2.54
C TYR A 64 68.31 -38.38 4.06
N GLY A 65 68.09 -39.45 4.82
CA GLY A 65 67.79 -39.40 6.25
C GLY A 65 66.29 -39.40 6.56
N SER A 66 65.92 -39.19 7.83
CA SER A 66 64.51 -39.15 8.25
C SER A 66 63.88 -37.80 7.88
N VAL A 67 62.85 -37.81 7.04
CA VAL A 67 62.10 -36.61 6.63
C VAL A 67 60.65 -36.71 7.11
N PHE A 68 60.18 -35.64 7.77
CA PHE A 68 58.79 -35.48 8.18
C PHE A 68 58.18 -34.31 7.41
N VAL A 69 56.99 -34.54 6.83
CA VAL A 69 56.27 -33.57 6.01
C VAL A 69 54.83 -33.54 6.48
N ASP A 70 54.36 -32.38 6.93
CA ASP A 70 52.99 -32.15 7.38
C ASP A 70 52.33 -31.06 6.52
N GLY A 71 51.15 -31.37 6.01
CA GLY A 71 50.34 -30.45 5.19
C GLY A 71 49.40 -29.55 5.98
N GLY A 72 49.31 -29.75 7.30
CA GLY A 72 48.39 -29.03 8.18
C GLY A 72 46.92 -29.27 7.85
N ASP A 73 46.05 -28.63 8.63
CA ASP A 73 44.60 -28.64 8.37
C ASP A 73 44.24 -27.58 7.32
N ILE A 74 43.51 -27.99 6.29
CA ILE A 74 43.09 -27.11 5.20
C ILE A 74 41.58 -27.01 5.20
N ALA A 75 41.08 -25.91 5.75
CA ALA A 75 39.67 -25.62 5.82
C ALA A 75 39.26 -24.66 4.70
N ASN A 76 38.20 -25.03 3.99
CA ASN A 76 37.58 -24.19 3.00
C ASN A 76 36.10 -24.02 3.31
N SER A 77 35.67 -22.79 3.53
CA SER A 77 34.30 -22.46 3.89
C SER A 77 33.74 -21.42 2.94
N THR A 78 32.66 -21.78 2.24
CA THR A 78 31.83 -20.82 1.51
C THR A 78 30.49 -20.69 2.19
N ASN A 79 30.23 -19.51 2.75
CA ASN A 79 28.96 -19.17 3.36
C ASN A 79 28.21 -18.19 2.47
N LEU A 80 26.99 -18.53 2.07
CA LEU A 80 26.18 -17.69 1.20
C LEU A 80 24.83 -17.36 1.86
N GLY A 81 24.64 -16.08 2.17
CA GLY A 81 23.35 -15.55 2.65
C GLY A 81 22.64 -14.82 1.51
N ILE A 82 21.51 -15.35 1.06
CA ILE A 82 20.67 -14.72 0.03
C ILE A 82 19.32 -14.32 0.63
N ALA A 83 18.96 -13.05 0.51
CA ALA A 83 17.66 -12.54 0.93
C ALA A 83 17.01 -11.73 -0.20
N ALA A 84 15.74 -12.02 -0.46
CA ALA A 84 14.94 -11.40 -1.50
C ALA A 84 13.70 -10.69 -0.90
N ASN A 85 13.87 -10.14 0.30
CA ASN A 85 12.73 -9.75 1.13
C ASN A 85 12.06 -8.49 0.56
N GLY A 86 10.76 -8.60 0.27
CA GLY A 86 9.94 -7.48 -0.17
C GLY A 86 9.54 -6.49 0.92
N GLY A 87 9.98 -6.72 2.16
CA GLY A 87 9.71 -5.84 3.30
C GLY A 87 8.27 -5.94 3.81
N THR A 88 7.79 -4.84 4.39
CA THR A 88 6.43 -4.72 4.96
C THR A 88 5.70 -3.62 4.22
N ALA A 89 4.52 -3.95 3.69
CA ALA A 89 3.66 -3.01 2.99
C ALA A 89 2.40 -2.73 3.81
N ILE A 90 2.12 -1.46 4.04
CA ILE A 90 0.97 -0.98 4.80
C ILE A 90 0.22 0.02 3.91
N ALA A 91 -1.07 -0.22 3.72
CA ALA A 91 -1.98 0.67 3.02
C ALA A 91 -3.14 0.99 3.97
N ASP A 92 -3.53 2.26 4.03
CA ASP A 92 -4.68 2.72 4.80
C ASP A 92 -5.62 3.54 3.90
N ALA A 93 -6.90 3.21 3.98
CA ALA A 93 -8.01 3.82 3.24
C ALA A 93 -9.00 4.48 4.20
N SER A 94 -8.61 4.78 5.45
CA SER A 94 -9.54 5.25 6.46
C SER A 94 -10.20 6.59 6.06
N GLY A 95 -11.53 6.62 6.16
CA GLY A 95 -12.35 7.81 5.93
C GLY A 95 -12.41 8.77 7.13
N GLY A 96 -11.69 8.49 8.22
CA GLY A 96 -11.72 9.29 9.46
C GLY A 96 -13.02 9.17 10.27
N ASP A 97 -13.04 9.75 11.47
CA ASP A 97 -14.23 9.91 12.33
C ASP A 97 -14.75 11.36 12.28
N TYR A 98 -16.00 11.60 12.73
CA TYR A 98 -16.68 12.91 12.69
C TYR A 98 -16.97 13.47 11.28
N ASN A 99 -17.22 12.59 10.32
CA ASN A 99 -17.64 13.02 9.00
C ASN A 99 -19.13 13.40 9.01
N PHE A 100 -19.41 14.69 8.88
CA PHE A 100 -20.76 15.22 8.66
C PHE A 100 -20.95 15.46 7.16
N ALA A 101 -21.99 14.87 6.57
CA ALA A 101 -22.37 15.12 5.19
C ALA A 101 -23.87 15.39 5.15
N ASP A 102 -24.22 16.56 4.62
CA ASP A 102 -25.58 17.03 4.48
C ASP A 102 -25.88 17.30 3.01
N ALA A 103 -26.91 16.63 2.51
CA ALA A 103 -27.38 16.69 1.12
C ALA A 103 -28.62 17.57 0.97
N SER A 104 -29.06 18.23 2.05
CA SER A 104 -30.26 19.06 1.97
C SER A 104 -30.04 20.21 0.99
N ASP A 105 -30.85 20.27 -0.06
CA ASP A 105 -31.11 21.54 -0.74
C ASP A 105 -31.73 22.48 0.29
N PHE A 106 -31.03 23.57 0.62
CA PHE A 106 -31.57 24.62 1.46
C PHE A 106 -32.67 25.36 0.69
N ASP A 107 -33.85 24.76 0.52
CA ASP A 107 -35.06 25.51 0.17
C ASP A 107 -35.46 26.31 1.42
N GLY A 108 -34.93 27.53 1.49
CA GLY A 108 -34.78 28.33 2.71
C GLY A 108 -36.04 28.52 3.56
N GLY A 109 -36.27 27.61 4.51
CA GLY A 109 -37.34 27.69 5.51
C GLY A 109 -36.91 27.54 6.98
N ASP A 110 -35.63 27.28 7.28
CA ASP A 110 -35.20 26.97 8.65
C ASP A 110 -35.04 28.22 9.53
N ASN A 111 -36.05 28.49 10.36
CA ASN A 111 -35.95 29.47 11.45
C ASN A 111 -35.11 28.91 12.62
N GLY A 112 -33.78 28.93 12.46
CA GLY A 112 -32.83 29.17 13.56
C GLY A 112 -32.64 28.09 14.63
N GLY A 113 -32.88 26.82 14.34
CA GLY A 113 -32.55 25.70 15.24
C GLY A 113 -31.51 24.78 14.62
N GLY A 114 -30.23 25.16 14.68
CA GLY A 114 -29.15 24.31 14.19
C GLY A 114 -29.20 22.92 14.85
N PHE A 115 -29.04 21.89 14.03
CA PHE A 115 -29.11 20.44 14.28
C PHE A 115 -28.13 19.88 15.34
N PHE A 116 -27.47 20.74 16.13
CA PHE A 116 -26.59 20.35 17.25
C PHE A 116 -26.85 21.16 18.54
N SER A 117 -28.06 21.66 18.75
CA SER A 117 -28.48 22.21 20.06
C SER A 117 -29.00 21.12 20.99
#